data_AF-A0A9N7LY35-F1
#
_entry.id   AF-A0A9N7LY35-F1
#
_cell.length_a   1.000
_cell.length_b   1.000
_cell.length_c   1.000
_cell.angle_alpha   90.00
_cell.angle_beta   90.00
_cell.angle_gamma   90.00
#
_symmetry.space_group_name_H-M   'P 1'
#
loop_
_entity.id
_entity.type
_entity.pdbx_description
1 polymer ?
#
loop_
_entity_poly.entity_id
_entity_poly.type
_entity_poly.pdbx_seq_one_letter_code
_entity_poly.pdbx_strand_id
1 'polypeptide(L)'
;MLARLVPHPERVEVIRRRVYTHHSRIAGAFRSGRLLLAGDAAHLMPVWQGQGYNSAIRDAANLGWKLAAVVRGQAGEALLDSYDLERRKHARAMIDLSTMVGRVISPTDRRIAAVRNAVVRSASVLPSLKRYVLEMRFKPMPRYEVGAVVHDRPRRPRSPVGTLFIQPRVDTCGQQNILLDDVLGGWFAVLCCNNNPRKILGDTAFATWKALGAKFVAARPAVQLHWTGDDDPDVVIVGDRTGEIKAWFDSHDESVLFVRPDRCIAGACIAQLAPDLSRSLVTALSLASGGGDAENGSGSVLYVPQPAAESTGAAARPT
;
A
#
# COMPACT_ATOMS: atom_id res chain seq x y z
N MET A 1 33.32 -16.44 -21.72
CA MET A 1 32.74 -16.20 -20.38
C MET A 1 31.64 -17.20 -20.03
N LEU A 2 30.71 -17.53 -20.95
CA LEU A 2 29.64 -18.52 -20.73
C LEU A 2 30.12 -19.98 -20.62
N ALA A 3 31.22 -20.35 -21.29
CA ALA A 3 31.78 -21.71 -21.25
C ALA A 3 32.14 -22.24 -19.85
N ARG A 4 32.18 -21.37 -18.82
CA ARG A 4 32.39 -21.75 -17.41
C ARG A 4 31.11 -22.06 -16.65
N LEU A 5 29.95 -21.76 -17.22
CA LEU A 5 28.63 -21.84 -16.57
C LEU A 5 27.66 -22.76 -17.34
N VAL A 6 27.94 -23.07 -18.61
CA VAL A 6 27.06 -23.89 -19.45
C VAL A 6 27.90 -24.90 -20.27
N PRO A 7 27.49 -26.19 -20.38
CA PRO A 7 28.30 -27.24 -21.03
C PRO A 7 28.51 -27.07 -22.54
N HIS A 8 27.52 -26.52 -23.24
CA HIS A 8 27.51 -26.33 -24.70
C HIS A 8 27.20 -24.88 -25.06
N PRO A 9 28.12 -23.92 -24.79
CA PRO A 9 27.89 -22.50 -25.02
C PRO A 9 27.58 -22.16 -26.49
N GLU A 10 28.04 -22.98 -27.43
CA GLU A 10 27.76 -22.89 -28.87
C GLU A 10 26.30 -23.22 -29.24
N ARG A 11 25.58 -23.93 -28.37
CA ARG A 11 24.17 -24.31 -28.56
C ARG A 11 23.21 -23.36 -27.84
N VAL A 12 23.69 -22.27 -27.25
CA VAL A 12 22.84 -21.31 -26.53
C VAL A 12 22.04 -20.47 -27.53
N GLU A 13 20.73 -20.59 -27.48
CA GLU A 13 19.81 -19.73 -28.21
C GLU A 13 19.59 -18.41 -27.45
N VAL A 14 19.99 -17.29 -28.05
CA VAL A 14 19.78 -15.96 -27.45
C VAL A 14 18.38 -15.47 -27.80
N ILE A 15 17.43 -15.62 -26.88
CA ILE A 15 16.04 -15.19 -27.07
C ILE A 15 15.93 -13.66 -27.10
N ARG A 16 16.73 -12.92 -26.30
CA ARG A 16 16.67 -11.46 -26.21
C ARG A 16 17.97 -10.82 -25.73
N ARG A 17 18.36 -9.72 -26.38
CA ARG A 17 19.38 -8.77 -25.92
C ARG A 17 18.80 -7.36 -25.87
N ARG A 18 18.99 -6.67 -24.75
CA ARG A 18 18.60 -5.26 -24.57
C ARG A 18 19.71 -4.52 -23.85
N VAL A 19 20.00 -3.32 -24.33
CA VAL A 19 20.86 -2.36 -23.66
C VAL A 19 19.94 -1.30 -23.06
N TYR A 20 20.07 -1.05 -21.76
CA TYR A 20 19.30 -0.03 -21.06
C TYR A 20 20.23 0.84 -20.23
N THR A 21 19.90 2.13 -20.16
CA THR A 21 20.59 3.09 -19.29
C THR A 21 19.76 3.28 -18.03
N HIS A 22 20.40 3.12 -16.87
CA HIS A 22 19.73 3.37 -15.60
C HIS A 22 19.74 4.85 -15.25
N HIS A 23 18.60 5.32 -14.76
CA HIS A 23 18.46 6.65 -14.19
C HIS A 23 17.95 6.55 -12.76
N SER A 24 18.41 7.47 -11.93
CA SER A 24 17.84 7.77 -10.61
C SER A 24 17.18 9.14 -10.72
N ARG A 25 15.87 9.18 -10.97
CA ARG A 25 15.12 10.43 -11.21
C ARG A 25 13.77 10.38 -10.50
N ILE A 26 13.26 11.53 -10.12
CA ILE A 26 11.92 11.69 -9.56
C ILE A 26 11.36 13.04 -10.01
N ALA A 27 10.09 13.08 -10.35
CA ALA A 27 9.39 14.29 -10.73
C ALA A 27 9.37 15.30 -9.56
N GLY A 28 9.41 16.60 -9.89
CA GLY A 28 9.34 17.67 -8.88
C GLY A 28 8.01 17.68 -8.12
N ALA A 29 6.93 17.27 -8.79
CA ALA A 29 5.60 17.07 -8.23
C ALA A 29 4.93 15.89 -8.92
N PHE A 30 4.13 15.11 -8.19
CA PHE A 30 3.35 14.00 -8.75
C PHE A 30 1.97 14.45 -9.27
N ARG A 31 1.58 15.70 -9.01
CA ARG A 31 0.33 16.31 -9.46
C ARG A 31 0.56 17.74 -9.94
N SER A 32 -0.12 18.12 -11.01
CA SER A 32 -0.29 19.50 -11.47
C SER A 32 -1.73 19.68 -11.96
N GLY A 33 -2.57 20.33 -11.16
CA GLY A 33 -4.00 20.44 -11.43
C GLY A 33 -4.67 19.07 -11.60
N ARG A 34 -5.15 18.77 -12.80
CA ARG A 34 -5.79 17.48 -13.16
C ARG A 34 -4.83 16.46 -13.75
N LEU A 35 -3.54 16.79 -13.90
CA LEU A 35 -2.51 15.90 -14.40
C LEU A 35 -1.80 15.21 -13.23
N LEU A 36 -1.71 13.88 -13.27
CA LEU A 36 -1.02 13.09 -12.25
C LEU A 36 -0.01 12.13 -12.89
N LEU A 37 1.11 11.91 -12.22
CA LEU A 37 2.18 11.00 -12.65
C LEU A 37 2.28 9.85 -11.66
N ALA A 38 2.42 8.61 -12.16
CA ALA A 38 2.64 7.42 -11.34
C ALA A 38 3.67 6.48 -12.01
N GLY A 39 4.32 5.63 -11.19
CA GLY A 39 5.31 4.66 -11.69
C GLY A 39 6.50 5.33 -12.37
N ASP A 40 7.01 4.74 -13.46
CA ASP A 40 8.21 5.20 -14.15
C ASP A 40 8.11 6.63 -14.71
N ALA A 41 6.89 7.12 -14.95
CA ALA A 41 6.65 8.52 -15.32
C ALA A 41 6.90 9.49 -14.16
N ALA A 42 6.71 9.03 -12.92
CA ALA A 42 6.93 9.82 -11.71
C ALA A 42 8.34 9.62 -11.12
N HIS A 43 8.90 8.41 -11.23
CA HIS A 43 10.23 8.09 -10.69
C HIS A 43 10.91 6.93 -11.43
N LEU A 44 12.21 7.07 -11.66
CA LEU A 44 13.08 6.03 -12.18
C LEU A 44 14.07 5.63 -11.09
N MET A 45 14.21 4.33 -10.86
CA MET A 45 15.12 3.80 -9.85
C MET A 45 16.02 2.68 -10.38
N PRO A 46 17.24 2.54 -9.86
CA PRO A 46 18.13 1.43 -10.20
C PRO A 46 17.52 0.06 -9.88
N VAL A 47 17.84 -0.95 -10.70
CA VAL A 47 17.23 -2.30 -10.64
C VAL A 47 17.70 -3.16 -9.46
N TRP A 48 18.65 -2.66 -8.64
CA TRP A 48 19.37 -3.45 -7.63
C TRP A 48 18.48 -4.14 -6.58
N GLN A 49 17.21 -3.76 -6.46
CA GLN A 49 16.25 -4.36 -5.52
C GLN A 49 14.90 -4.73 -6.15
N GLY A 50 14.77 -4.65 -7.48
CA GLY A 50 13.48 -4.89 -8.17
C GLY A 50 12.34 -3.98 -7.71
N GLN A 51 12.63 -2.78 -7.21
CA GLN A 51 11.62 -1.93 -6.54
C GLN A 51 10.82 -1.04 -7.48
N GLY A 52 11.28 -0.82 -8.73
CA GLY A 52 10.61 0.08 -9.69
C GLY A 52 9.14 -0.30 -9.89
N TYR A 53 8.90 -1.51 -10.40
CA TYR A 53 7.55 -2.03 -10.62
C TYR A 53 6.73 -2.11 -9.33
N ASN A 54 7.33 -2.58 -8.23
CA ASN A 54 6.66 -2.65 -6.93
C ASN A 54 6.22 -1.27 -6.42
N SER A 55 7.02 -0.22 -6.64
CA SER A 55 6.65 1.14 -6.28
C SER A 55 5.55 1.69 -7.19
N ALA A 56 5.59 1.38 -8.49
CA ALA A 56 4.54 1.75 -9.43
C ALA A 56 3.17 1.16 -9.04
N ILE A 57 3.13 -0.12 -8.63
CA ILE A 57 1.89 -0.74 -8.14
C ILE A 57 1.37 -0.05 -6.88
N ARG A 58 2.26 0.31 -5.94
CA ARG A 58 1.86 1.05 -4.73
C ARG A 58 1.34 2.45 -5.06
N ASP A 59 1.91 3.10 -6.06
CA ASP A 59 1.41 4.40 -6.51
C ASP A 59 0.01 4.27 -7.11
N ALA A 60 -0.20 3.28 -7.98
CA ALA A 60 -1.51 3.00 -8.57
C ALA A 60 -2.56 2.65 -7.50
N ALA A 61 -2.21 1.80 -6.53
CA ALA A 61 -3.09 1.44 -5.43
C ALA A 61 -3.46 2.66 -4.56
N ASN A 62 -2.50 3.55 -4.27
CA ASN A 62 -2.74 4.75 -3.48
C ASN A 62 -3.56 5.80 -4.24
N LEU A 63 -3.29 5.99 -5.53
CA LEU A 63 -3.93 7.01 -6.35
C LEU A 63 -5.33 6.57 -6.82
N GLY A 64 -5.51 5.30 -7.19
CA GLY A 64 -6.71 4.80 -7.84
C GLY A 64 -7.99 5.06 -7.05
N TRP A 65 -7.96 4.78 -5.74
CA TRP A 65 -9.14 5.01 -4.89
C TRP A 65 -9.41 6.51 -4.67
N LYS A 66 -8.37 7.33 -4.52
CA LYS A 66 -8.50 8.79 -4.33
C LYS A 66 -9.13 9.42 -5.57
N LEU A 67 -8.66 9.02 -6.75
CA LEU A 67 -9.22 9.46 -8.02
C LEU A 67 -10.68 9.00 -8.16
N ALA A 68 -10.97 7.74 -7.83
CA ALA A 68 -12.34 7.22 -7.87
C ALA A 68 -13.27 7.94 -6.87
N ALA A 69 -12.78 8.32 -5.69
CA ALA A 69 -13.56 9.08 -4.70
C ALA A 69 -13.88 10.49 -5.21
N VAL A 70 -12.90 11.19 -5.80
CA VAL A 70 -13.10 12.54 -6.36
C VAL A 70 -14.02 12.52 -7.57
N VAL A 71 -13.82 11.58 -8.51
CA VAL A 71 -14.65 11.47 -9.72
C VAL A 71 -16.11 11.14 -9.38
N ARG A 72 -16.34 10.35 -8.31
CA ARG A 72 -17.69 10.03 -7.82
C ARG A 72 -18.32 11.12 -6.94
N GLY A 73 -17.65 12.26 -6.75
CA GLY A 73 -18.13 13.33 -5.87
C GLY A 73 -18.13 12.95 -4.37
N GLN A 74 -17.49 11.84 -3.99
CA GLN A 74 -17.41 11.37 -2.61
C GLN A 74 -16.30 12.08 -1.81
N ALA A 75 -15.37 12.73 -2.50
CA ALA A 75 -14.31 13.53 -1.88
C ALA A 75 -13.97 14.77 -2.74
N GLY A 76 -13.49 15.82 -2.09
CA GLY A 76 -12.96 17.01 -2.75
C GLY A 76 -11.58 16.79 -3.37
N GLU A 77 -11.21 17.64 -4.33
CA GLU A 77 -9.93 17.52 -5.05
C GLU A 77 -8.68 17.60 -4.16
N ALA A 78 -8.78 18.19 -2.96
CA ALA A 78 -7.69 18.25 -1.99
C ALA A 78 -7.23 16.85 -1.53
N LEU A 79 -8.09 15.83 -1.63
CA LEU A 79 -7.70 14.44 -1.37
C LEU A 79 -6.57 13.98 -2.31
N LEU A 80 -6.58 14.43 -3.56
CA LEU A 80 -5.54 14.06 -4.54
C LEU A 80 -4.18 14.68 -4.22
N ASP A 81 -4.12 15.79 -3.47
CA ASP A 81 -2.84 16.38 -3.04
C ASP A 81 -2.11 15.47 -2.05
N SER A 82 -2.85 14.66 -1.29
CA SER A 82 -2.26 13.68 -0.39
C SER A 82 -1.43 12.61 -1.11
N TYR A 83 -1.67 12.36 -2.41
CA TYR A 83 -0.90 11.39 -3.19
C TYR A 83 0.58 11.77 -3.28
N ASP A 84 0.89 13.03 -3.61
CA ASP A 84 2.27 13.52 -3.66
C ASP A 84 2.93 13.45 -2.27
N LEU A 85 2.22 13.93 -1.25
CA LEU A 85 2.69 13.97 0.14
C LEU A 85 3.03 12.56 0.66
N GLU A 86 2.19 11.57 0.36
CA GLU A 86 2.36 10.20 0.83
C GLU A 86 3.43 9.43 0.06
N ARG A 87 3.51 9.60 -1.27
CA ARG A 87 4.30 8.73 -2.15
C ARG A 87 5.67 9.28 -2.51
N ARG A 88 5.82 10.59 -2.71
CA ARG A 88 7.07 11.17 -3.22
C ARG A 88 8.25 11.01 -2.25
N LYS A 89 8.04 11.23 -0.94
CA LYS A 89 9.07 11.01 0.10
C LYS A 89 9.52 9.56 0.15
N HIS A 90 8.59 8.62 0.04
CA HIS A 90 8.90 7.18 0.03
C HIS A 90 9.65 6.78 -1.26
N ALA A 91 9.21 7.23 -2.42
CA ALA A 91 9.89 6.98 -3.70
C ALA A 91 11.32 7.52 -3.68
N ARG A 92 11.54 8.74 -3.16
CA ARG A 92 12.87 9.30 -2.95
C ARG A 92 13.75 8.41 -2.08
N ALA A 93 13.27 8.00 -0.91
CA ALA A 93 14.03 7.14 0.00
C ALA A 93 14.41 5.80 -0.65
N MET A 94 13.53 5.23 -1.47
CA MET A 94 13.81 4.00 -2.22
C MET A 94 14.85 4.19 -3.33
N ILE A 95 14.83 5.32 -4.03
CA ILE A 95 15.84 5.68 -5.04
C ILE A 95 17.21 5.84 -4.37
N ASP A 96 17.27 6.55 -3.25
CA ASP A 96 18.52 6.80 -2.52
C ASP A 96 19.11 5.49 -1.99
N LEU A 97 18.26 4.61 -1.43
CA LEU A 97 18.64 3.27 -1.00
C LEU A 97 19.18 2.42 -2.16
N SER A 98 18.47 2.40 -3.29
CA SER A 98 18.87 1.63 -4.47
C SER A 98 20.19 2.14 -5.07
N THR A 99 20.40 3.46 -5.04
CA THR A 99 21.64 4.10 -5.50
C THR A 99 22.82 3.76 -4.57
N MET A 100 22.60 3.78 -3.25
CA MET A 100 23.60 3.37 -2.27
C MET A 100 24.00 1.89 -2.46
N VAL A 101 23.03 0.99 -2.59
CA VAL A 101 23.28 -0.44 -2.83
C VAL A 101 24.06 -0.66 -4.12
N GLY A 102 23.73 0.07 -5.20
CA GLY A 102 24.48 0.01 -6.45
C GLY A 102 25.97 0.32 -6.30
N ARG A 103 26.31 1.35 -5.52
CA ARG A 103 27.72 1.72 -5.24
C ARG A 103 28.46 0.63 -4.46
N VAL A 104 27.77 -0.10 -3.58
CA VAL A 104 28.35 -1.20 -2.81
C VAL A 104 28.54 -2.46 -3.67
N ILE A 105 27.59 -2.80 -4.54
CA ILE A 105 27.65 -4.03 -5.35
C ILE A 105 28.63 -3.90 -6.52
N SER A 106 28.76 -2.72 -7.12
CA SER A 106 29.62 -2.49 -8.28
C SER A 106 30.70 -1.43 -8.01
N PRO A 107 31.68 -1.72 -7.12
CA PRO A 107 32.82 -0.85 -6.94
C PRO A 107 33.69 -0.90 -8.19
N THR A 108 34.02 0.27 -8.73
CA THR A 108 34.91 0.42 -9.89
C THR A 108 36.39 0.21 -9.54
N ASP A 109 36.76 0.33 -8.26
CA ASP A 109 38.12 0.11 -7.75
C ASP A 109 38.28 -1.29 -7.13
N ARG A 110 39.32 -2.01 -7.58
CA ARG A 110 39.69 -3.35 -7.08
C ARG A 110 40.01 -3.36 -5.58
N ARG A 111 40.57 -2.28 -5.03
CA ARG A 111 40.89 -2.16 -3.60
C ARG A 111 39.63 -2.08 -2.76
N ILE A 112 38.67 -1.25 -3.19
CA ILE A 112 37.35 -1.13 -2.56
C ILE A 112 36.59 -2.46 -2.63
N ALA A 113 36.69 -3.16 -3.77
CA ALA A 113 36.11 -4.49 -3.93
C ALA A 113 36.69 -5.51 -2.93
N ALA A 114 38.01 -5.49 -2.70
CA ALA A 114 38.68 -6.39 -1.76
C ALA A 114 38.25 -6.12 -0.31
N VAL A 115 38.21 -4.85 0.11
CA VAL A 115 37.73 -4.46 1.45
C VAL A 115 36.27 -4.87 1.64
N ARG A 116 35.40 -4.57 0.67
CA ARG A 116 34.00 -4.99 0.70
C ARG A 116 33.87 -6.50 0.83
N ASN A 117 34.61 -7.28 0.04
CA ASN A 117 34.54 -8.74 0.08
C ASN A 117 34.97 -9.29 1.45
N ALA A 118 36.01 -8.71 2.06
CA ALA A 118 36.43 -9.06 3.41
C ALA A 118 35.34 -8.74 4.44
N VAL A 119 34.79 -7.52 4.40
CA VAL A 119 33.70 -7.08 5.31
C VAL A 119 32.46 -7.97 5.17
N VAL A 120 32.00 -8.24 3.95
CA VAL A 120 30.84 -9.11 3.70
C VAL A 120 31.09 -10.53 4.19
N ARG A 121 32.29 -11.08 3.96
CA ARG A 121 32.65 -12.42 4.43
C ARG A 121 32.63 -12.48 5.96
N SER A 122 33.20 -11.48 6.65
CA SER A 122 33.17 -11.40 8.12
C SER A 122 31.74 -11.20 8.65
N ALA A 123 30.95 -10.33 8.01
CA ALA A 123 29.55 -10.07 8.35
C ALA A 123 28.65 -11.30 8.17
N SER A 124 28.95 -12.16 7.19
CA SER A 124 28.19 -13.39 6.90
C SER A 124 28.35 -14.49 7.95
N VAL A 125 29.36 -14.37 8.82
CA VAL A 125 29.58 -15.26 9.98
C VAL A 125 28.66 -14.91 11.14
N LEU A 126 28.17 -13.66 11.23
CA LEU A 126 27.24 -13.22 12.27
C LEU A 126 25.79 -13.54 11.85
N PRO A 127 25.09 -14.47 12.54
CA PRO A 127 23.74 -14.89 12.14
C PRO A 127 22.73 -13.74 12.15
N SER A 128 22.86 -12.80 13.09
CA SER A 128 22.00 -11.62 13.22
C SER A 128 22.14 -10.66 12.03
N LEU A 129 23.37 -10.42 11.58
CA LEU A 129 23.65 -9.51 10.47
C LEU A 129 23.28 -10.15 9.12
N LYS A 130 23.57 -11.45 8.96
CA LYS A 130 23.10 -12.25 7.83
C LYS A 130 21.57 -12.20 7.72
N ARG A 131 20.85 -12.37 8.82
CA ARG A 131 19.38 -12.29 8.90
C ARG A 131 18.87 -10.89 8.57
N TYR A 132 19.46 -9.84 9.15
CA TYR A 132 19.08 -8.45 8.88
C TYR A 132 19.19 -8.06 7.40
N VAL A 133 20.26 -8.52 6.72
CA VAL A 133 20.48 -8.28 5.28
C VAL A 133 19.54 -9.13 4.42
N LEU A 134 19.39 -10.43 4.71
CA LEU A 134 18.53 -11.34 3.95
C LEU A 134 17.05 -10.97 4.06
N GLU A 135 16.59 -10.56 5.25
CA GLU A 135 15.21 -10.12 5.49
C GLU A 135 14.96 -8.67 5.03
N MET A 136 15.98 -7.99 4.48
CA MET A 136 15.90 -6.59 4.05
C MET A 136 15.35 -5.65 5.13
N ARG A 137 15.70 -5.87 6.42
CA ARG A 137 15.13 -5.10 7.56
C ARG A 137 15.53 -3.61 7.56
N PHE A 138 16.51 -3.23 6.74
CA PHE A 138 16.87 -1.83 6.48
C PHE A 138 15.91 -1.12 5.50
N LYS A 139 15.01 -1.86 4.85
CA LYS A 139 14.02 -1.30 3.93
C LYS A 139 13.04 -0.42 4.72
N PRO A 140 12.89 0.86 4.37
CA PRO A 140 11.89 1.72 4.99
C PRO A 140 10.50 1.10 4.80
N MET A 141 9.85 0.73 5.91
CA MET A 141 8.47 0.28 5.86
C MET A 141 7.58 1.46 5.43
N PRO A 142 6.64 1.25 4.49
CA PRO A 142 5.73 2.31 4.07
C PRO A 142 4.83 2.67 5.25
N ARG A 143 5.07 3.85 5.83
CA ARG A 143 4.22 4.47 6.84
C ARG A 143 3.90 5.88 6.40
N TYR A 144 2.61 6.20 6.31
CA TYR A 144 2.16 7.55 6.00
C TYR A 144 2.09 8.40 7.26
N GLU A 145 3.00 9.38 7.34
CA GLU A 145 3.04 10.33 8.45
C GLU A 145 2.14 11.55 8.20
N VAL A 146 1.84 11.83 6.93
CA VAL A 146 1.09 12.98 6.44
C VAL A 146 0.21 12.55 5.27
N GLY A 147 -0.86 13.31 5.00
CA GLY A 147 -1.79 13.05 3.89
C GLY A 147 -3.17 12.62 4.40
N ALA A 148 -3.73 11.60 3.76
CA ALA A 148 -5.05 11.03 4.04
C ALA A 148 -5.01 10.10 5.27
N VAL A 149 -4.52 10.63 6.41
CA VAL A 149 -4.39 9.96 7.71
C VAL A 149 -4.60 10.97 8.85
N VAL A 150 -5.15 10.52 9.98
CA VAL A 150 -5.34 11.32 11.19
C VAL A 150 -4.57 10.66 12.34
N HIS A 151 -3.55 11.37 12.81
CA HIS A 151 -2.72 10.97 13.96
C HIS A 151 -3.16 11.69 15.22
N ASP A 152 -2.97 11.04 16.38
CA ASP A 152 -3.08 11.71 17.68
C ASP A 152 -2.10 12.88 17.80
N ARG A 153 -2.45 13.86 18.64
CA ARG A 153 -1.58 15.00 18.98
C ARG A 153 -1.37 15.05 20.49
N PRO A 154 -0.13 14.85 21.00
CA PRO A 154 1.10 14.51 20.26
C PRO A 154 1.09 13.08 19.69
N ARG A 155 1.86 12.85 18.61
CA ARG A 155 1.93 11.53 17.96
C ARG A 155 2.58 10.50 18.87
N ARG A 156 1.89 9.38 19.09
CA ARG A 156 2.42 8.24 19.84
C ARG A 156 3.44 7.44 19.00
N PRO A 157 4.63 7.07 19.54
CA PRO A 157 5.66 6.34 18.78
C PRO A 157 5.21 4.99 18.19
N ARG A 158 4.30 4.30 18.88
CA ARG A 158 3.78 2.98 18.50
C ARG A 158 2.41 3.02 17.79
N SER A 159 1.94 4.20 17.39
CA SER A 159 0.66 4.30 16.70
C SER A 159 0.67 3.47 15.40
N PRO A 160 -0.40 2.72 15.11
CA PRO A 160 -0.53 1.94 13.88
C PRO A 160 -0.99 2.80 12.69
N VAL A 161 -1.35 4.06 12.90
CA VAL A 161 -1.85 4.94 11.84
C VAL A 161 -0.82 5.10 10.72
N GLY A 162 -1.30 5.00 9.48
CA GLY A 162 -0.51 5.12 8.27
C GLY A 162 0.25 3.86 7.86
N THR A 163 0.14 2.75 8.59
CA THR A 163 0.65 1.44 8.17
C THR A 163 -0.44 0.58 7.54
N LEU A 164 -0.05 -0.49 6.86
CA LEU A 164 -1.00 -1.53 6.43
C LEU A 164 -1.53 -2.29 7.64
N PHE A 165 -2.80 -2.67 7.60
CA PHE A 165 -3.35 -3.64 8.54
C PHE A 165 -2.88 -5.06 8.17
N ILE A 166 -2.90 -5.98 9.15
CA ILE A 166 -2.56 -7.39 8.91
C ILE A 166 -3.63 -8.08 8.07
N GLN A 167 -3.26 -9.20 7.43
CA GLN A 167 -4.15 -9.96 6.56
C GLN A 167 -4.30 -11.42 7.04
N PRO A 168 -5.00 -11.67 8.15
CA PRO A 168 -5.23 -13.00 8.68
C PRO A 168 -6.35 -13.74 7.93
N ARG A 169 -6.45 -15.04 8.17
CA ARG A 169 -7.61 -15.84 7.77
C ARG A 169 -8.67 -15.81 8.86
N VAL A 170 -9.92 -15.61 8.47
CA VAL A 170 -11.04 -15.39 9.38
C VAL A 170 -12.25 -16.23 9.00
N ASP A 171 -13.19 -16.35 9.95
CA ASP A 171 -14.48 -16.98 9.76
C ASP A 171 -15.59 -15.91 9.86
N THR A 172 -16.70 -16.10 9.15
CA THR A 172 -17.96 -15.35 9.30
C THR A 172 -19.09 -16.35 9.56
N CYS A 173 -20.30 -15.90 9.86
CA CYS A 173 -21.43 -16.80 10.09
C CYS A 173 -21.72 -17.75 8.90
N GLY A 174 -21.40 -17.35 7.67
CA GLY A 174 -21.69 -18.11 6.45
C GLY A 174 -20.47 -18.68 5.72
N GLN A 175 -19.26 -18.24 6.04
CA GLN A 175 -18.04 -18.63 5.34
C GLN A 175 -16.91 -18.89 6.33
N GLN A 176 -16.08 -19.89 6.06
CA GLN A 176 -14.92 -20.21 6.88
C GLN A 176 -13.63 -20.10 6.10
N ASN A 177 -12.56 -19.80 6.81
CA ASN A 177 -11.20 -19.79 6.31
C ASN A 177 -11.03 -18.86 5.10
N ILE A 178 -11.57 -17.65 5.17
CA ILE A 178 -11.47 -16.64 4.11
C ILE A 178 -10.45 -15.56 4.49
N LEU A 179 -10.00 -14.79 3.51
CA LEU A 179 -9.08 -13.69 3.71
C LEU A 179 -9.83 -12.48 4.30
N LEU A 180 -9.27 -11.80 5.31
CA LEU A 180 -9.93 -10.64 5.93
C LEU A 180 -10.29 -9.54 4.93
N ASP A 181 -9.37 -9.18 4.04
CA ASP A 181 -9.63 -8.27 2.92
C ASP A 181 -10.87 -8.61 2.05
N ASP A 182 -11.23 -9.89 1.89
CA ASP A 182 -12.45 -10.26 1.16
C ASP A 182 -13.71 -9.83 1.94
N VAL A 183 -13.64 -9.83 3.27
CA VAL A 183 -14.71 -9.34 4.16
C VAL A 183 -14.74 -7.81 4.21
N LEU A 184 -13.56 -7.16 4.28
CA LEU A 184 -13.47 -5.70 4.28
C LEU A 184 -13.94 -5.09 2.94
N GLY A 185 -13.92 -5.85 1.85
CA GLY A 185 -14.32 -5.40 0.52
C GLY A 185 -13.34 -4.39 -0.08
N GLY A 186 -13.58 -3.90 -1.30
CA GLY A 186 -12.61 -3.05 -2.04
C GLY A 186 -12.61 -1.55 -1.69
N TRP A 187 -13.34 -1.13 -0.66
CA TRP A 187 -13.52 0.29 -0.31
C TRP A 187 -13.14 0.56 1.16
N PHE A 188 -13.60 1.66 1.73
CA PHE A 188 -13.38 1.96 3.15
C PHE A 188 -13.98 0.87 4.05
N ALA A 189 -13.34 0.61 5.18
CA ALA A 189 -13.89 -0.26 6.20
C ALA A 189 -13.68 0.32 7.60
N VAL A 190 -14.64 0.10 8.50
CA VAL A 190 -14.51 0.36 9.93
C VAL A 190 -14.48 -0.97 10.66
N LEU A 191 -13.33 -1.30 11.23
CA LEU A 191 -13.08 -2.56 11.93
C LEU A 191 -12.99 -2.28 13.43
N CYS A 192 -13.78 -3.01 14.23
CA CYS A 192 -13.79 -2.86 15.68
C CYS A 192 -13.52 -4.21 16.36
N CYS A 193 -12.73 -4.22 17.42
CA CYS A 193 -12.49 -5.40 18.24
C CYS A 193 -13.49 -5.46 19.39
N ASN A 194 -14.24 -6.55 19.47
CA ASN A 194 -15.23 -6.85 20.51
C ASN A 194 -16.21 -5.71 20.82
N ASN A 195 -16.59 -4.96 19.78
CA ASN A 195 -17.51 -3.83 19.85
C ASN A 195 -18.40 -3.83 18.60
N ASN A 196 -19.60 -3.25 18.69
CA ASN A 196 -20.46 -3.03 17.54
C ASN A 196 -20.18 -1.63 16.93
N PRO A 197 -19.71 -1.56 15.65
CA PRO A 197 -19.47 -0.31 14.95
C PRO A 197 -20.67 0.65 14.96
N ARG A 198 -21.91 0.14 14.89
CA ARG A 198 -23.13 0.97 14.94
C ARG A 198 -23.24 1.73 16.25
N LYS A 199 -23.03 1.05 17.36
CA LYS A 199 -23.17 1.63 18.70
C LYS A 199 -22.07 2.65 19.00
N ILE A 200 -20.82 2.32 18.67
CA ILE A 200 -19.68 3.16 19.04
C ILE A 200 -19.54 4.40 18.15
N LEU A 201 -19.97 4.34 16.88
CA LEU A 201 -19.97 5.50 15.99
C LEU A 201 -21.16 6.43 16.26
N GLY A 202 -22.29 5.89 16.71
CA GLY A 202 -23.56 6.59 16.75
C GLY A 202 -24.14 6.80 15.34
N ASP A 203 -25.41 7.20 15.27
CA ASP A 203 -26.17 7.21 14.02
C ASP A 203 -25.58 8.13 12.96
N THR A 204 -25.11 9.33 13.34
CA THR A 204 -24.59 10.33 12.39
C THR A 204 -23.30 9.86 11.71
N ALA A 205 -22.32 9.40 12.49
CA ALA A 205 -21.05 8.94 11.92
C ALA A 205 -21.27 7.64 11.14
N PHE A 206 -22.06 6.70 11.66
CA PHE A 206 -22.39 5.45 10.96
C PHE A 206 -23.05 5.73 9.60
N ALA A 207 -24.06 6.60 9.55
CA ALA A 207 -24.73 6.97 8.30
C ALA A 207 -23.78 7.64 7.29
N THR A 208 -22.86 8.48 7.77
CA THR A 208 -21.85 9.13 6.92
C THR A 208 -20.96 8.09 6.23
N TRP A 209 -20.39 7.15 6.98
CA TRP A 209 -19.55 6.09 6.41
C TRP A 209 -20.34 5.11 5.55
N LYS A 210 -21.60 4.81 5.92
CA LYS A 210 -22.49 3.97 5.13
C LYS A 210 -22.80 4.59 3.76
N ALA A 211 -23.09 5.90 3.72
CA ALA A 211 -23.33 6.64 2.48
C ALA A 211 -22.09 6.67 1.56
N LEU A 212 -20.88 6.60 2.13
CA LEU A 212 -19.64 6.45 1.37
C LEU A 212 -19.41 5.04 0.84
N GLY A 213 -20.25 4.07 1.22
CA GLY A 213 -20.10 2.65 0.87
C GLY A 213 -19.10 1.90 1.73
N ALA A 214 -18.83 2.38 2.96
CA ALA A 214 -17.92 1.69 3.87
C ALA A 214 -18.51 0.35 4.36
N LYS A 215 -17.63 -0.63 4.59
CA LYS A 215 -17.99 -1.89 5.26
C LYS A 215 -17.75 -1.77 6.76
N PHE A 216 -18.70 -2.23 7.57
CA PHE A 216 -18.57 -2.26 9.02
C PHE A 216 -18.31 -3.69 9.46
N VAL A 217 -17.25 -3.90 10.25
CA VAL A 217 -16.81 -5.22 10.68
C VAL A 217 -16.58 -5.24 12.18
N ALA A 218 -17.18 -6.21 12.86
CA ALA A 218 -16.96 -6.49 14.27
C ALA A 218 -16.17 -7.79 14.42
N ALA A 219 -14.90 -7.68 14.80
CA ALA A 219 -14.06 -8.83 15.11
C ALA A 219 -14.32 -9.32 16.54
N ARG A 220 -14.54 -10.62 16.70
CA ARG A 220 -14.75 -11.31 17.98
C ARG A 220 -13.92 -12.60 18.00
N PRO A 221 -13.60 -13.16 19.19
CA PRO A 221 -13.09 -14.53 19.29
C PRO A 221 -13.97 -15.51 18.50
N ALA A 222 -13.38 -16.50 17.82
CA ALA A 222 -14.12 -17.45 16.99
C ALA A 222 -15.25 -18.18 17.76
N VAL A 223 -15.06 -18.45 19.06
CA VAL A 223 -16.08 -19.08 19.93
C VAL A 223 -17.31 -18.20 20.16
N GLN A 224 -17.22 -16.89 19.91
CA GLN A 224 -18.32 -15.93 20.05
C GLN A 224 -18.97 -15.57 18.71
N LEU A 225 -18.55 -16.21 17.60
CA LEU A 225 -19.03 -15.90 16.25
C LEU A 225 -20.56 -15.99 16.12
N HIS A 226 -21.17 -16.97 16.79
CA HIS A 226 -22.61 -17.23 16.72
C HIS A 226 -23.42 -16.57 17.86
N TRP A 227 -22.80 -15.71 18.67
CA TRP A 227 -23.53 -14.95 19.69
C TRP A 227 -24.23 -13.75 19.05
N THR A 228 -25.55 -13.64 19.25
CA THR A 228 -26.42 -12.72 18.50
C THR A 228 -26.90 -11.49 19.28
N GLY A 229 -26.44 -11.30 20.52
CA GLY A 229 -27.00 -10.27 21.42
C GLY A 229 -26.69 -8.81 21.02
N ASP A 230 -25.83 -8.58 20.05
CA ASP A 230 -25.43 -7.25 19.56
C ASP A 230 -25.19 -7.23 18.05
N ASP A 231 -25.96 -8.00 17.30
CA ASP A 231 -25.83 -8.08 15.85
C ASP A 231 -26.64 -6.97 15.18
N ASP A 232 -26.10 -6.43 14.08
CA ASP A 232 -26.70 -5.39 13.26
C ASP A 232 -26.63 -5.82 11.79
N PRO A 233 -27.71 -5.68 11.00
CA PRO A 233 -27.73 -6.17 9.61
C PRO A 233 -26.71 -5.48 8.69
N ASP A 234 -26.25 -4.28 9.04
CA ASP A 234 -25.22 -3.55 8.28
C ASP A 234 -23.79 -3.88 8.75
N VAL A 235 -23.63 -4.70 9.79
CA VAL A 235 -22.33 -5.06 10.38
C VAL A 235 -22.02 -6.54 10.12
N VAL A 236 -20.86 -6.80 9.53
CA VAL A 236 -20.37 -8.17 9.35
C VAL A 236 -19.61 -8.62 10.58
N ILE A 237 -20.04 -9.73 11.19
CA ILE A 237 -19.34 -10.34 12.32
C ILE A 237 -18.23 -11.24 11.79
N VAL A 238 -17.02 -11.04 12.34
CA VAL A 238 -15.82 -11.79 11.99
C VAL A 238 -15.30 -12.53 13.22
N GLY A 239 -15.16 -13.84 13.09
CA GLY A 239 -14.50 -14.72 14.05
C GLY A 239 -13.00 -14.75 13.78
N ASP A 240 -12.21 -14.34 14.78
CA ASP A 240 -10.76 -14.44 14.74
C ASP A 240 -10.32 -15.89 14.92
N ARG A 241 -10.24 -16.61 13.80
CA ARG A 241 -9.89 -18.04 13.72
C ARG A 241 -8.48 -18.31 14.23
N THR A 242 -7.54 -17.44 13.91
CA THR A 242 -6.10 -17.63 14.16
C THR A 242 -5.64 -17.01 15.47
N GLY A 243 -6.42 -16.09 16.04
CA GLY A 243 -6.00 -15.27 17.19
C GLY A 243 -5.11 -14.08 16.80
N GLU A 244 -4.77 -13.92 15.51
CA GLU A 244 -3.88 -12.86 15.04
C GLU A 244 -4.52 -11.47 15.15
N ILE A 245 -5.83 -11.34 14.96
CA ILE A 245 -6.54 -10.06 15.12
C ILE A 245 -6.48 -9.64 16.59
N LYS A 246 -6.82 -10.56 17.50
CA LYS A 246 -6.75 -10.33 18.93
C LYS A 246 -5.32 -9.98 19.35
N ALA A 247 -4.32 -10.77 18.93
CA ALA A 247 -2.92 -10.51 19.25
C ALA A 247 -2.44 -9.14 18.74
N TRP A 248 -2.91 -8.70 17.57
CA TRP A 248 -2.62 -7.38 17.06
C TRP A 248 -3.22 -6.30 17.96
N PHE A 249 -4.50 -6.40 18.32
CA PHE A 249 -5.17 -5.43 19.21
C PHE A 249 -4.61 -5.45 20.63
N ASP A 250 -4.17 -6.59 21.16
CA ASP A 250 -3.49 -6.68 22.47
C ASP A 250 -2.14 -5.93 22.50
N SER A 251 -1.55 -5.65 21.33
CA SER A 251 -0.26 -4.96 21.20
C SER A 251 -0.37 -3.45 20.92
N HIS A 252 -1.60 -2.94 20.84
CA HIS A 252 -1.96 -1.57 20.52
C HIS A 252 -2.98 -1.03 21.54
N ASP A 253 -3.05 0.29 21.70
CA ASP A 253 -4.01 0.90 22.65
C ASP A 253 -5.41 1.01 22.02
N GLU A 254 -5.48 0.94 20.70
CA GLU A 254 -6.67 1.18 19.90
C GLU A 254 -7.56 -0.07 19.82
N SER A 255 -8.87 0.12 19.68
CA SER A 255 -9.85 -0.97 19.49
C SER A 255 -10.75 -0.77 18.27
N VAL A 256 -10.59 0.36 17.57
CA VAL A 256 -11.33 0.75 16.36
C VAL A 256 -10.34 1.25 15.32
N LEU A 257 -10.48 0.75 14.09
CA LEU A 257 -9.66 1.12 12.94
C LEU A 257 -10.54 1.60 11.79
N PHE A 258 -10.15 2.71 11.19
CA PHE A 258 -10.67 3.17 9.90
C PHE A 258 -9.66 2.80 8.83
N VAL A 259 -10.01 1.84 7.97
CA VAL A 259 -9.12 1.27 6.95
C VAL A 259 -9.49 1.85 5.59
N ARG A 260 -8.49 2.36 4.87
CA ARG A 260 -8.62 2.90 3.50
C ARG A 260 -8.80 1.78 2.46
N PRO A 261 -9.27 2.12 1.26
CA PRO A 261 -9.31 1.17 0.13
C PRO A 261 -7.94 0.58 -0.24
N ASP A 262 -6.83 1.27 0.05
CA ASP A 262 -5.45 0.77 -0.12
C ASP A 262 -4.91 -0.02 1.09
N ARG A 263 -5.79 -0.40 2.02
CA ARG A 263 -5.52 -1.17 3.26
C ARG A 263 -4.64 -0.47 4.29
N CYS A 264 -4.31 0.80 4.08
CA CYS A 264 -3.67 1.60 5.10
C CYS A 264 -4.67 2.05 6.16
N ILE A 265 -4.23 2.05 7.42
CA ILE A 265 -5.01 2.55 8.56
C ILE A 265 -5.03 4.08 8.47
N ALA A 266 -6.20 4.66 8.18
CA ALA A 266 -6.42 6.10 8.11
C ALA A 266 -6.39 6.72 9.51
N GLY A 267 -6.95 6.02 10.49
CA GLY A 267 -7.04 6.44 11.87
C GLY A 267 -7.33 5.23 12.76
N ALA A 268 -6.89 5.31 14.01
CA ALA A 268 -7.09 4.29 15.01
C ALA A 268 -7.38 4.97 16.35
N CYS A 269 -8.34 4.44 17.12
CA CYS A 269 -8.66 4.95 18.45
C CYS A 269 -9.30 3.88 19.34
N ILE A 270 -9.50 4.21 20.62
CA ILE A 270 -10.42 3.46 21.49
C ILE A 270 -11.87 3.73 21.09
N ALA A 271 -12.78 2.80 21.40
CA ALA A 271 -14.20 2.86 21.04
C ALA A 271 -14.89 4.19 21.41
N GLN A 272 -14.54 4.77 22.56
CA GLN A 272 -15.12 6.01 23.09
C GLN A 272 -14.82 7.24 22.21
N LEU A 273 -13.74 7.21 21.44
CA LEU A 273 -13.30 8.31 20.59
C LEU A 273 -13.67 8.11 19.11
N ALA A 274 -14.35 7.02 18.77
CA ALA A 274 -14.69 6.68 17.39
C ALA A 274 -15.50 7.77 16.66
N PRO A 275 -16.50 8.44 17.28
CA PRO A 275 -17.23 9.53 16.63
C PRO A 275 -16.34 10.75 16.33
N ASP A 276 -15.42 11.11 17.23
CA ASP A 276 -14.53 12.27 17.08
C ASP A 276 -13.45 12.02 16.02
N LEU A 277 -12.88 10.82 16.02
CA LEU A 277 -11.95 10.41 14.99
C LEU A 277 -12.63 10.36 13.62
N SER A 278 -13.86 9.85 13.55
CA SER A 278 -14.68 9.87 12.33
C SER A 278 -14.83 11.28 11.74
N ARG A 279 -15.20 12.27 12.56
CA ARG A 279 -15.32 13.69 12.12
C ARG A 279 -13.98 14.24 11.62
N SER A 280 -12.90 13.92 12.32
CA SER A 280 -11.55 14.33 11.94
C SER A 280 -11.13 13.72 10.60
N LEU A 281 -11.48 12.45 10.36
CA LEU A 281 -11.21 11.74 9.12
C LEU A 281 -12.02 12.30 7.95
N VAL A 282 -13.32 12.58 8.13
CA VAL A 282 -14.16 13.22 7.10
C VAL A 282 -13.51 14.52 6.63
N THR A 283 -12.98 15.32 7.55
CA THR A 283 -12.26 16.56 7.24
C THR A 283 -10.92 16.29 6.54
N ALA A 284 -10.07 15.44 7.11
CA ALA A 284 -8.72 15.16 6.60
C ALA A 284 -8.73 14.49 5.22
N LEU A 285 -9.76 13.69 4.94
CA LEU A 285 -9.97 12.99 3.67
C LEU A 285 -10.81 13.81 2.69
N SER A 286 -11.23 15.03 3.07
CA SER A 286 -12.10 15.90 2.28
C SER A 286 -13.38 15.19 1.79
N LEU A 287 -13.97 14.33 2.60
CA LEU A 287 -15.13 13.52 2.21
C LEU A 287 -16.39 14.38 2.13
N ALA A 288 -17.20 14.17 1.10
CA ALA A 288 -18.46 14.88 0.93
C ALA A 288 -19.51 14.37 1.93
N SER A 289 -20.15 15.29 2.65
CA SER A 289 -21.31 14.98 3.50
C SER A 289 -22.57 14.90 2.64
N GLY A 290 -22.77 13.75 1.99
CA GLY A 290 -23.94 13.50 1.17
C GLY A 290 -23.57 12.58 0.01
N GLY A 291 -24.00 11.32 0.09
CA GLY A 291 -23.95 10.42 -1.06
C GLY A 291 -24.86 10.99 -2.14
N GLY A 292 -24.27 11.65 -3.13
CA GLY A 292 -24.96 11.92 -4.37
C GLY A 292 -25.17 10.58 -5.06
N ASP A 293 -26.42 10.18 -5.25
CA ASP A 293 -26.82 9.28 -6.31
C ASP A 293 -26.35 9.88 -7.63
N ALA A 294 -25.11 9.58 -8.00
CA ALA A 294 -24.67 9.73 -9.36
C ALA A 294 -25.39 8.63 -10.15
N GLU A 295 -26.60 8.95 -10.60
CA GLU A 295 -27.17 8.30 -11.78
C GLU A 295 -26.06 8.08 -12.80
N ASN A 296 -26.06 6.90 -13.42
CA ASN A 296 -25.16 6.43 -14.47
C ASN A 296 -25.03 7.45 -15.63
N GLY A 297 -24.32 8.55 -15.41
CA GLY A 297 -23.80 9.40 -16.45
C GLY A 297 -22.59 8.68 -17.00
N SER A 298 -22.73 8.11 -18.19
CA SER A 298 -21.60 7.58 -18.96
C SER A 298 -20.68 8.76 -19.31
N GLY A 299 -19.89 9.22 -18.34
CA GLY A 299 -18.81 10.15 -18.56
C GLY A 299 -17.85 9.47 -19.51
N SER A 300 -17.82 9.94 -20.75
CA SER A 300 -16.97 9.43 -21.81
C SER A 300 -15.56 9.27 -21.25
N VAL A 301 -15.12 8.03 -21.08
CA VAL A 301 -13.71 7.73 -20.82
C VAL A 301 -12.98 8.34 -22.01
N LEU A 302 -12.09 9.31 -21.76
CA LEU A 302 -11.20 9.86 -22.76
C LEU A 302 -10.38 8.70 -23.33
N TYR A 303 -10.88 8.12 -24.42
CA TYR A 303 -10.15 7.14 -25.21
C TYR A 303 -9.06 7.92 -25.94
N VAL A 304 -7.86 7.90 -25.39
CA VAL A 304 -6.65 8.33 -26.11
C VAL A 304 -6.20 7.10 -26.90
N PRO A 305 -6.36 7.05 -28.23
CA PRO A 305 -5.90 5.92 -29.03
C PRO A 305 -4.39 5.73 -28.79
N GLN A 306 -4.00 4.56 -28.30
CA GLN A 306 -2.59 4.16 -28.35
C GLN A 306 -2.21 3.99 -29.82
N PRO A 307 -1.12 4.62 -30.31
CA PRO A 307 -0.61 4.29 -31.63
C PRO A 307 -0.30 2.79 -31.69
N ALA A 308 -0.68 2.16 -32.79
CA ALA A 308 -0.42 0.74 -33.03
C ALA A 308 1.07 0.46 -32.80
N ALA A 309 1.39 -0.63 -32.11
CA ALA A 309 2.77 -1.04 -31.92
C ALA A 309 3.43 -1.25 -33.28
N GLU A 310 4.32 -0.34 -33.68
CA GLU A 310 5.17 -0.55 -34.84
C GLU A 310 5.99 -1.82 -34.61
N SER A 311 5.70 -2.85 -35.40
CA SER A 311 6.58 -4.00 -35.50
C SER A 311 7.93 -3.48 -35.97
N THR A 312 8.93 -3.52 -35.09
CA THR A 312 10.30 -3.22 -35.47
C THR A 312 10.75 -4.32 -36.45
N GLY A 313 10.57 -4.03 -37.73
CA GLY A 313 11.06 -4.85 -38.83
C GLY A 313 12.55 -5.07 -38.65
N ALA A 314 12.97 -6.31 -38.84
CA ALA A 314 14.37 -6.69 -38.84
C ALA A 314 15.12 -5.83 -39.86
N ALA A 315 16.01 -4.97 -39.38
CA ALA A 315 16.95 -4.25 -40.23
C ALA A 315 17.91 -5.28 -40.86
N ALA A 316 17.74 -5.50 -42.16
CA ALA A 316 18.67 -6.24 -42.99
C ALA A 316 20.06 -5.58 -42.92
N ARG A 317 21.10 -6.41 -42.80
CA ARG A 317 22.51 -6.00 -42.85
C ARG A 317 22.85 -5.45 -44.24
N PRO A 318 23.64 -4.36 -44.36
CA PRO A 318 24.39 -4.13 -45.58
C PRO A 318 25.61 -5.06 -45.61
N THR A 319 25.89 -5.55 -46.81
CA THR A 319 27.01 -6.40 -47.24
C THR A 319 28.38 -5.81 -46.94
#